data_AF-U5Q8C6-F1
#
_entry.id   AF-U5Q8C6-F1
#
_cell.length_a   1.000
_cell.length_b   1.000
_cell.length_c   1.000
_cell.angle_alpha   90.00
_cell.angle_beta   90.00
_cell.angle_gamma   90.00
#
_symmetry.space_group_name_H-M   'P 1'
#
loop_
_entity.id
_entity.type
_entity.pdbx_description
1 polymer ?
#
loop_
_entity_poly.entity_id
_entity_poly.type
_entity_poly.pdbx_seq_one_letter_code
_entity_poly.pdbx_strand_id
1 'polypeptide(L)'
;MDSIYLYMEEVANLRSLPRTKFRELKGVKGKIKEYEFKSEHLRVYAIKQPNCKLIVMCGYKNTQDEDIKKFRSLKDRYISSTNNKNQI
;
A
#
# COMPACT_ATOMS: atom_id res chain seq x y z
N MET A 1 15.32 11.94 11.68
CA MET A 1 15.57 10.76 10.82
C MET A 1 14.20 10.18 10.46
N ASP A 2 13.45 10.89 9.61
CA ASP A 2 12.06 10.54 9.27
C ASP A 2 12.00 9.65 8.03
N SER A 3 12.66 8.50 8.09
CA SER A 3 12.64 7.61 6.94
C SER A 3 11.34 6.81 6.98
N ILE A 4 10.43 7.12 6.05
CA ILE A 4 9.28 6.26 5.74
C ILE A 4 9.71 4.80 5.54
N TYR A 5 10.97 4.61 5.13
CA TYR A 5 11.70 3.34 5.11
C TYR A 5 11.72 2.63 6.47
N LEU A 6 12.04 3.31 7.58
CA LEU A 6 12.00 2.72 8.92
C LEU A 6 10.61 2.19 9.25
N TYR A 7 9.54 2.91 8.89
CA TYR A 7 8.17 2.42 9.10
C TYR A 7 7.87 1.17 8.27
N MET A 8 8.40 1.10 7.06
CA MET A 8 8.27 -0.09 6.21
C MET A 8 9.01 -1.28 6.82
N GLU A 9 10.21 -1.06 7.36
CA GLU A 9 11.01 -2.08 8.03
C GLU A 9 10.35 -2.59 9.31
N GLU A 10 9.84 -1.70 10.16
CA GLU A 10 9.10 -2.07 11.36
C GLU A 10 7.89 -2.96 11.02
N VAL A 11 7.11 -2.59 9.99
CA VAL A 11 5.95 -3.37 9.54
C VAL A 11 6.35 -4.70 8.88
N ALA A 12 7.50 -4.76 8.22
CA ALA A 12 8.07 -6.00 7.69
C ALA A 12 8.48 -6.95 8.82
N ASN A 13 9.05 -6.41 9.90
CA ASN A 13 9.40 -7.11 11.13
C ASN A 13 8.20 -7.35 12.08
N LEU A 14 6.98 -7.32 11.55
CA LEU A 14 5.72 -7.57 12.28
C LEU A 14 5.46 -6.63 13.46
N ARG A 15 6.14 -5.49 13.54
CA ARG A 15 5.88 -4.48 14.56
C ARG A 15 4.66 -3.65 14.19
N SER A 16 3.87 -3.33 15.21
CA SER A 16 2.70 -2.47 15.06
C SER A 16 3.13 -1.00 15.07
N LEU A 17 2.53 -0.20 14.20
CA LEU A 17 2.76 1.24 14.14
C LEU A 17 1.49 2.02 14.46
N PRO A 18 1.60 3.25 15.00
CA PRO A 18 0.46 4.13 15.18
C PRO A 18 -0.26 4.41 13.87
N ARG A 19 -1.59 4.61 13.94
CA ARG A 19 -2.44 4.93 12.78
C ARG A 19 -2.01 6.19 12.02
N THR A 20 -1.28 7.09 12.69
CA THR A 20 -0.71 8.28 12.09
C THR A 20 0.41 7.97 11.10
N LYS A 21 1.08 6.83 11.23
CA LYS A 21 2.24 6.37 10.45
C LYS A 21 1.92 5.20 9.51
N PHE A 22 1.03 4.29 9.90
CA PHE A 22 0.60 3.18 9.06
C PHE A 22 -0.89 2.88 9.28
N ARG A 23 -1.67 2.73 8.22
CA ARG A 23 -3.10 2.40 8.34
C ARG A 23 -3.61 1.59 7.16
N GLU A 24 -4.67 0.81 7.41
CA GLU A 24 -5.50 0.23 6.35
C GLU A 24 -6.35 1.33 5.69
N LEU A 25 -6.38 1.36 4.36
CA LEU A 25 -7.23 2.26 3.58
C LEU A 25 -8.66 1.71 3.55
N LYS A 26 -9.64 2.58 3.85
CA LYS A 26 -11.06 2.21 3.84
C LYS A 26 -11.71 2.48 2.48
N GLY A 27 -12.87 1.86 2.26
CA GLY A 27 -13.75 2.18 1.12
C GLY A 27 -13.50 1.37 -0.14
N VAL A 28 -12.90 0.18 -0.03
CA VAL A 28 -12.75 -0.74 -1.17
C VAL A 28 -13.67 -1.94 -1.02
N LYS A 29 -14.40 -2.23 -2.10
CA LYS A 29 -15.10 -3.50 -2.32
C LYS A 29 -14.07 -4.49 -2.87
N GLY A 30 -13.48 -5.33 -2.03
CA GLY A 30 -12.48 -6.30 -2.48
C GLY A 30 -11.92 -7.15 -1.34
N LYS A 31 -11.39 -8.33 -1.68
CA LYS A 31 -10.77 -9.27 -0.71
C LYS A 31 -9.35 -8.85 -0.30
N ILE A 32 -8.68 -8.04 -1.11
CA ILE A 32 -7.30 -7.63 -0.88
C ILE A 32 -7.28 -6.32 -0.09
N LYS A 33 -6.69 -6.37 1.11
CA LYS A 33 -6.51 -5.20 1.97
C LYS A 33 -5.48 -4.24 1.39
N GLU A 34 -5.77 -2.95 1.52
CA GLU A 34 -4.94 -1.84 1.08
C GLU A 34 -4.38 -1.11 2.28
N TYR A 35 -3.15 -0.63 2.20
CA TYR A 35 -2.48 0.08 3.27
C TYR A 35 -1.75 1.32 2.79
N GLU A 36 -1.54 2.24 3.72
CA GLU A 36 -0.81 3.48 3.52
C GLU A 36 0.21 3.67 4.64
N PHE A 37 1.47 3.89 4.27
CA PHE A 37 2.50 4.45 5.14
C PHE A 37 2.53 5.97 4.97
N LYS A 38 2.79 6.67 6.08
CA LYS A 38 2.69 8.13 6.15
C LYS A 38 3.95 8.71 6.80
N SER A 39 4.62 9.60 6.07
CA SER A 39 5.54 10.57 6.65
C SER A 39 4.93 11.98 6.59
N GLU A 40 5.73 13.01 6.84
CA GLU A 40 5.27 14.39 6.73
C GLU A 40 4.83 14.71 5.30
N HIS A 41 5.69 14.44 4.32
CA HIS A 41 5.48 14.79 2.91
C HIS A 41 5.12 13.61 2.01
N LEU A 42 5.44 12.37 2.40
CA LEU A 42 5.31 11.20 1.54
C LEU A 42 4.18 10.26 1.98
N ARG A 43 3.62 9.56 1.00
CA ARG A 43 2.70 8.43 1.16
C ARG A 43 3.24 7.25 0.37
N VAL A 44 3.20 6.07 0.96
CA VAL A 44 3.53 4.81 0.28
C VAL A 44 2.33 3.90 0.38
N TYR A 45 1.87 3.39 -0.76
CA TYR A 45 0.66 2.59 -0.89
C TYR A 45 1.02 1.14 -1.16
N ALA A 46 0.41 0.25 -0.38
CA ALA A 46 0.73 -1.18 -0.39
C ALA A 46 -0.52 -2.04 -0.38
N ILE A 47 -0.40 -3.28 -0.86
CA ILE A 47 -1.46 -4.28 -0.81
C ILE A 47 -1.04 -5.50 0.00
N LYS A 48 -2.00 -6.18 0.62
CA LYS A 48 -1.75 -7.46 1.28
C LYS A 48 -1.47 -8.53 0.23
N GLN A 49 -0.40 -9.28 0.42
CA GLN A 49 -0.16 -10.56 -0.26
C GLN A 49 0.02 -11.67 0.78
N PRO A 50 -0.02 -12.95 0.37
CA PRO A 50 0.40 -14.05 1.24
C PRO A 50 1.78 -13.74 1.82
N ASN A 51 1.91 -13.79 3.14
CA ASN A 51 3.15 -13.59 3.91
C ASN A 51 3.83 -12.21 3.82
N CYS A 52 3.44 -11.31 2.91
CA CYS A 52 4.07 -9.99 2.80
C CYS A 52 3.05 -8.86 2.54
N LYS A 53 3.58 -7.64 2.36
CA LYS A 53 2.85 -6.50 1.79
C LYS A 53 3.64 -6.03 0.58
N LEU A 54 2.98 -5.94 -0.58
CA LEU A 54 3.61 -5.47 -1.80
C LEU A 54 3.45 -3.95 -1.90
N ILE A 55 4.55 -3.23 -2.01
CA ILE A 55 4.53 -1.79 -2.31
C ILE A 55 4.18 -1.61 -3.79
N VAL A 56 3.18 -0.79 -4.07
CA VAL A 56 2.70 -0.55 -5.44
C VAL A 56 3.18 0.79 -5.96
N MET A 57 3.07 1.85 -5.15
CA MET A 57 3.50 3.18 -5.53
C MET A 57 3.80 4.07 -4.32
N CYS A 58 4.51 5.16 -4.57
CA CYS A 58 4.72 6.26 -3.63
C CYS A 58 4.26 7.58 -4.26
N GLY A 59 3.98 8.57 -3.43
CA GLY A 59 3.54 9.89 -3.86
C GLY A 59 3.66 10.92 -2.74
N TYR A 60 3.31 12.17 -3.04
CA TYR A 60 3.31 13.24 -2.06
C TYR A 60 1.96 13.35 -1.36
N LYS A 61 1.96 13.88 -0.12
CA LYS A 61 0.73 14.08 0.67
C LYS A 61 -0.27 14.98 -0.04
N ASN A 62 0.18 15.99 -0.78
CA ASN A 62 -0.68 16.95 -1.48
C ASN A 62 -1.41 16.36 -2.68
N THR A 63 -0.94 15.24 -3.25
CA THR A 63 -1.56 14.53 -4.38
C THR A 63 -2.29 13.25 -3.95
N GLN A 64 -2.53 13.09 -2.64
CA GLN A 64 -3.01 11.84 -2.04
C GLN A 64 -4.29 11.29 -2.68
N ASP A 65 -5.29 12.14 -2.95
CA ASP A 65 -6.58 11.67 -3.49
C ASP A 65 -6.45 11.15 -4.93
N GLU A 66 -5.61 11.78 -5.74
CA GLU A 66 -5.30 11.32 -7.09
C GLU A 66 -4.46 10.03 -7.07
N ASP A 67 -3.48 9.98 -6.17
CA ASP A 67 -2.60 8.82 -6.01
C ASP A 67 -3.37 7.59 -5.56
N ILE A 68 -4.37 7.73 -4.68
CA ILE A 68 -5.24 6.61 -4.29
C ILE A 68 -6.02 6.05 -5.48
N LYS A 69 -6.49 6.92 -6.40
CA LYS A 69 -7.17 6.47 -7.63
C LYS A 69 -6.22 5.71 -8.56
N LYS A 70 -5.02 6.25 -8.78
CA LYS A 70 -3.96 5.63 -9.59
C LYS A 70 -3.52 4.29 -9.00
N PHE A 71 -3.31 4.25 -7.69
CA PHE A 71 -2.96 3.06 -6.91
C PHE A 71 -3.98 1.93 -7.12
N ARG A 72 -5.27 2.23 -6.97
CA ARG A 72 -6.34 1.25 -7.16
C ARG A 72 -6.38 0.72 -8.60
N SER A 73 -6.25 1.60 -9.59
CA SER A 73 -6.15 1.20 -11.01
C SER A 73 -4.94 0.31 -11.29
N LEU A 74 -3.78 0.60 -10.69
CA LEU A 74 -2.57 -0.24 -10.81
C LEU A 74 -2.75 -1.60 -10.16
N LYS A 75 -3.29 -1.62 -8.93
CA LYS A 75 -3.61 -2.86 -8.21
C LYS A 75 -4.55 -3.75 -9.02
N ASP A 76 -5.64 -3.20 -9.55
CA ASP A 76 -6.62 -3.98 -10.30
C ASP A 76 -6.01 -4.59 -11.56
N ARG A 77 -5.19 -3.82 -12.29
CA ARG A 77 -4.41 -4.34 -13.44
C ARG A 77 -3.45 -5.46 -13.04
N TYR A 78 -2.74 -5.29 -11.94
CA TYR A 78 -1.81 -6.29 -11.41
C TYR A 78 -2.53 -7.60 -11.05
N ILE A 79 -3.65 -7.52 -10.31
CA ILE A 79 -4.44 -8.69 -9.92
C ILE A 79 -4.96 -9.43 -11.17
N SER A 80 -5.54 -8.70 -12.11
CA SER A 80 -6.05 -9.28 -13.37
C SER A 80 -4.94 -9.99 -14.15
N SER A 81 -3.75 -9.40 -14.23
CA SER A 81 -2.61 -10.02 -14.92
C SER A 81 -2.10 -11.28 -14.21
N THR A 82 -2.21 -11.34 -12.88
CA THR A 82 -1.73 -12.48 -12.08
C THR A 82 -2.73 -13.65 -12.15
N ASN A 83 -4.03 -13.36 -12.11
CA ASN A 83 -5.07 -14.38 -12.25
C ASN A 83 -5.03 -15.06 -13.62
N ASN A 84 -4.66 -14.33 -14.67
CA ASN A 84 -4.53 -14.89 -16.03
C ASN A 84 -3.30 -15.79 -16.17
N LYS A 85 -2.21 -15.51 -15.44
CA LYS A 85 -0.99 -16.34 -15.46
C LYS A 85 -1.15 -17.68 -14.73
N ASN A 86 -2.06 -17.77 -13.77
CA ASN A 86 -2.33 -19.00 -13.02
C ASN A 86 -3.30 -19.96 -13.73
N GLN A 87 -3.70 -19.66 -14.97
CA GLN A 87 -4.63 -20.47 -15.79
C GLN A 87 -3.96 -21.08 -17.03
N ILE A 88 -2.63 -21.01 -17.12
CA ILE A 88 -1.81 -21.57 -18.21
C ILE A 88 -0.91 -22.65 -17.63
#